data_AF-A0A948J007-F1
#
_entry.id   AF-A0A948J007-F1
#
_cell.length_a   1.000
_cell.length_b   1.000
_cell.length_c   1.000
_cell.angle_alpha   90.00
_cell.angle_beta   90.00
_cell.angle_gamma   90.00
#
_symmetry.space_group_name_H-M   'P 1'
#
loop_
_entity.id
_entity.type
_entity.pdbx_description
1 polymer ?
#
loop_
_entity_poly.entity_id
_entity_poly.type
_entity_poly.pdbx_seq_one_letter_code
_entity_poly.pdbx_strand_id
1 'polypeptide(L)' 'MTILSVRGPIFNSPGDEGAFFSWLKKISAVQRASGRGRNVEIQLRPGQASGDELRELRALFHRYGMDTTDLEPLGR' A
#
# COMPACT_ATOMS: atom_id res chain seq x y z
N MET A 1 11.15 -9.83 7.13
CA MET A 1 10.40 -9.43 5.92
C MET A 1 8.99 -9.12 6.36
N THR A 2 8.49 -7.91 6.11
CA THR A 2 7.19 -7.46 6.61
C THR A 2 6.18 -7.48 5.47
N ILE A 3 5.06 -8.16 5.66
CA ILE A 3 3.95 -8.22 4.71
C ILE A 3 2.75 -7.58 5.39
N LEU A 4 2.22 -6.52 4.76
CA LEU A 4 0.94 -5.93 5.13
C LEU A 4 -0.13 -6.58 4.28
N SER A 5 -1.17 -7.10 4.92
CA SER A 5 -2.36 -7.64 4.25
C SER A 5 -3.55 -6.80 4.67
N VAL A 6 -3.92 -5.86 3.82
CA VAL A 6 -4.99 -4.89 4.08
C VAL A 6 -6.17 -5.13 3.16
N ARG A 7 -7.39 -4.80 3.61
CA ARG A 7 -8.56 -4.84 2.72
C ARG A 7 -8.33 -3.87 1.55
N GLY A 8 -8.40 -4.40 0.34
CA GLY A 8 -8.22 -3.64 -0.89
C GLY A 8 -9.45 -2.83 -1.28
N PRO A 9 -9.29 -1.82 -2.14
CA PRO A 9 -10.41 -1.08 -2.71
C PRO A 9 -11.16 -1.94 -3.73
N ILE A 10 -12.38 -1.53 -4.05
CA ILE A 10 -13.12 -2.08 -5.20
C ILE A 10 -12.75 -1.23 -6.41
N PHE A 11 -11.98 -1.81 -7.34
CA PHE A 11 -11.65 -1.15 -8.59
C PHE A 11 -12.83 -1.24 -9.57
N ASN A 12 -13.23 -0.10 -10.13
CA ASN A 12 -14.31 -0.04 -11.13
C ASN A 12 -13.79 -0.06 -12.58
N SER A 13 -12.46 -0.08 -12.78
CA SER A 13 -11.84 -0.25 -14.09
C SER A 13 -10.43 -0.84 -13.97
N PRO A 14 -9.94 -1.58 -14.99
CA PRO A 14 -8.56 -2.05 -15.02
C PRO A 14 -7.52 -0.93 -15.00
N GLY A 15 -7.86 0.24 -15.57
CA GLY A 15 -6.97 1.41 -15.56
C GLY A 15 -6.79 1.99 -14.15
N ASP A 16 -7.84 2.01 -13.35
CA ASP A 16 -7.79 2.46 -11.96
C ASP A 16 -6.99 1.50 -11.07
N GLU A 17 -7.20 0.19 -11.24
CA GLU A 17 -6.38 -0.85 -10.61
C GLU A 17 -4.90 -0.70 -11.00
N GLY A 18 -4.62 -0.52 -12.28
CA GLY A 18 -3.27 -0.29 -12.79
C GLY A 18 -2.62 0.96 -12.21
N ALA A 19 -3.39 2.05 -12.06
CA ALA A 19 -2.92 3.28 -11.44
C ALA A 19 -2.54 3.02 -9.97
N PHE A 20 -3.41 2.38 -9.19
CA PHE A 20 -3.14 2.05 -7.79
C PHE A 20 -1.81 1.30 -7.61
N PHE A 21 -1.63 0.19 -8.33
CA PHE A 21 -0.41 -0.61 -8.21
C PHE A 21 0.83 0.11 -8.78
N SER A 22 0.66 0.99 -9.76
CA SER A 22 1.75 1.82 -10.27
C SER A 22 2.22 2.85 -9.24
N TRP A 23 1.30 3.43 -8.45
CA TRP A 23 1.66 4.31 -7.34
C TRP A 23 2.37 3.55 -6.22
N LEU A 24 1.88 2.38 -5.81
CA LEU A 24 2.58 1.54 -4.82
C LEU A 24 4.02 1.23 -5.21
N LYS A 25 4.27 0.90 -6.50
CA LYS A 25 5.62 0.59 -7.00
C LYS A 25 6.58 1.79 -6.99
N LYS A 26 6.07 3.03 -6.93
CA LYS A 26 6.90 4.24 -6.85
C LYS A 26 7.38 4.54 -5.43
N ILE A 27 6.77 3.95 -4.40
CA ILE A 27 7.17 4.12 -3.00
C ILE A 27 8.36 3.19 -2.74
N SER A 28 9.53 3.76 -2.43
CA SER A 28 10.79 2.99 -2.34
C SER A 28 10.74 1.88 -1.28
N ALA A 29 10.06 2.10 -0.15
CA ALA A 29 9.81 1.11 0.89
C ALA A 29 9.03 -0.12 0.41
N VAL A 30 8.26 -0.01 -0.69
CA VAL A 30 7.50 -1.13 -1.25
C VAL A 30 8.42 -1.98 -2.13
N GLN A 31 8.62 -3.23 -1.73
CA GLN A 31 9.34 -4.22 -2.53
C GLN A 31 8.43 -4.84 -3.60
N ARG A 32 7.18 -5.16 -3.22
CA ARG A 32 6.19 -5.78 -4.10
C ARG A 32 4.78 -5.45 -3.60
N ALA A 33 3.83 -5.36 -4.53
CA ALA A 33 2.41 -5.28 -4.21
C ALA A 33 1.60 -6.15 -5.16
N SER A 34 0.57 -6.82 -4.65
CA SER A 34 -0.34 -7.63 -5.45
C SER A 34 -1.72 -7.72 -4.82
N GLY A 35 -2.76 -7.83 -5.66
CA GLY A 35 -4.10 -8.20 -5.21
C GLY A 35 -4.16 -9.69 -4.85
N ARG A 36 -4.84 -10.02 -3.75
CA ARG A 36 -5.14 -11.38 -3.34
C ARG A 36 -6.58 -11.46 -2.81
N GLY A 37 -7.49 -11.91 -3.66
CA GLY A 37 -8.92 -11.90 -3.35
C GLY A 37 -9.40 -10.47 -3.11
N ARG A 38 -9.90 -10.19 -1.90
CA ARG A 38 -10.36 -8.84 -1.49
C ARG A 38 -9.28 -8.00 -0.79
N ASN A 39 -8.06 -8.52 -0.69
CA ASN A 39 -6.97 -7.87 0.01
C ASN A 39 -5.89 -7.41 -0.97
N VAL A 40 -5.12 -6.42 -0.53
CA VAL A 40 -3.85 -6.03 -1.15
C VAL A 40 -2.74 -6.50 -0.21
N GLU A 41 -1.85 -7.34 -0.74
CA GLU A 41 -0.62 -7.73 -0.05
C GLU A 41 0.50 -6.79 -0.49
N ILE A 42 1.07 -6.06 0.47
CA ILE A 42 2.19 -5.13 0.27
C ILE A 42 3.39 -5.68 1.04
N GLN A 43 4.40 -6.08 0.29
CA GLN A 43 5.67 -6.51 0.83
C GLN A 43 6.59 -5.30 0.96
N LEU A 44 7.04 -5.03 2.18
CA LEU A 44 7.99 -3.96 2.46
C LEU A 44 9.43 -4.47 2.35
N ARG A 45 10.32 -3.58 1.91
CA ARG A 45 11.77 -3.80 1.98
C ARG A 45 12.20 -3.92 3.45
N PRO A 46 13.30 -4.65 3.74
CA PRO A 46 13.90 -4.65 5.07
C PRO A 46 14.33 -3.23 5.47
N GLY A 47 14.03 -2.83 6.70
CA GLY A 47 14.27 -1.48 7.23
C GLY A 47 12.97 -0.80 7.68
N GLN A 48 13.08 0.35 8.33
CA GLN A 48 11.93 1.21 8.60
C GLN A 48 11.63 2.07 7.37
N ALA A 49 10.36 2.20 7.02
CA ALA A 49 9.93 3.18 6.02
C ALA A 49 10.14 4.59 6.58
N SER A 50 10.67 5.49 5.76
CA SER A 50 10.81 6.89 6.12
C SER A 50 9.45 7.54 6.35
N GLY A 51 9.43 8.67 7.07
CA GLY A 51 8.21 9.43 7.30
C GLY A 51 7.51 9.87 6.00
N ASP A 52 8.28 10.14 4.94
CA ASP A 52 7.74 10.52 3.63
C ASP A 52 7.11 9.33 2.92
N GLU A 53 7.74 8.15 2.96
CA GLU A 53 7.15 6.93 2.38
C GLU A 53 5.87 6.51 3.10
N LEU A 54 5.83 6.66 4.43
CA LEU A 54 4.61 6.43 5.21
C LEU A 54 3.52 7.44 4.86
N ARG A 55 3.88 8.69 4.58
CA ARG A 55 2.95 9.72 4.12
C ARG A 55 2.38 9.37 2.75
N GLU A 56 3.21 8.91 1.81
CA GLU A 56 2.76 8.44 0.49
C GLU A 56 1.82 7.24 0.60
N LEU A 57 2.12 6.25 1.45
CA LEU A 57 1.23 5.12 1.71
C LEU A 57 -0.11 5.57 2.28
N ARG A 58 -0.11 6.45 3.29
CA ARG A 58 -1.33 6.99 3.90
C ARG A 58 -2.17 7.78 2.88
N ALA A 59 -1.54 8.63 2.08
CA ALA A 59 -2.23 9.41 1.05
C ALA A 59 -2.86 8.50 -0.02
N LEU A 60 -2.15 7.45 -0.44
CA LEU A 60 -2.67 6.48 -1.39
C LEU A 60 -3.84 5.70 -0.80
N PHE A 61 -3.73 5.19 0.42
CA PHE A 61 -4.80 4.45 1.09
C PHE A 61 -6.05 5.32 1.24
N HIS A 62 -5.88 6.58 1.68
CA HIS A 62 -6.96 7.55 1.77
C HIS A 62 -7.63 7.79 0.40
N ARG A 63 -6.85 7.96 -0.68
CA ARG A 63 -7.39 8.18 -2.05
C ARG A 63 -8.31 7.04 -2.51
N TYR A 64 -8.00 5.81 -2.11
CA TYR A 64 -8.76 4.62 -2.48
C TYR A 64 -9.77 4.16 -1.41
N GLY A 65 -9.97 4.95 -0.36
CA GLY A 65 -10.92 4.63 0.73
C GLY A 65 -10.53 3.38 1.53
N MET A 66 -9.22 3.11 1.65
CA MET A 66 -8.68 1.99 2.41
C MET A 66 -8.45 2.37 3.87
N ASP A 67 -8.51 1.37 4.75
CA ASP A 67 -8.18 1.52 6.17
C ASP A 67 -6.66 1.75 6.36
N THR A 68 -6.30 2.79 7.12
CA THR A 68 -4.91 3.16 7.40
C THR A 68 -4.37 2.63 8.73
N THR A 69 -5.19 1.94 9.53
CA THR A 69 -4.82 1.47 10.88
C THR A 69 -3.59 0.56 10.85
N ASP A 70 -3.50 -0.30 9.82
CA ASP A 70 -2.37 -1.21 9.63
C ASP A 70 -1.05 -0.50 9.29
N LEU A 71 -1.07 0.81 8.99
CA LEU A 71 0.12 1.63 8.74
C LEU A 71 0.67 2.29 10.02
N GLU A 72 -0.09 2.36 11.11
CA GLU A 72 0.34 3.01 12.35
C GLU A 72 1.58 2.39 13.00
N PRO A 73 1.71 1.04 13.06
CA PRO A 73 2.87 0.40 13.67
C PRO A 73 4.18 0.64 12.91
N LEU A 74 4.12 1.04 11.63
CA LEU A 74 5.30 1.24 10.79
C LEU A 74 6.01 2.57 11.01
N GLY A 75 5.35 3.52 11.68
CA GLY A 75 5.88 4.85 11.97
C GLY A 75 6.52 4.99 13.36
N ARG A 76 6.69 3.89 14.09
CA ARG A 76 7.40 3.81 15.38
C ARG A 76 8.70 3.05 15.18
#